data_AF-A0A7S1EYJ7-F1
#
_entry.id   AF-A0A7S1EYJ7-F1
#
_cell.length_a   1.000
_cell.length_b   1.000
_cell.length_c   1.000
_cell.angle_alpha   90.00
_cell.angle_beta   90.00
_cell.angle_gamma   90.00
#
_symmetry.space_group_name_H-M   'P 1'
#
loop_
_entity.id
_entity.type
_entity.pdbx_description
1 polymer ?
#
loop_
_entity_poly.entity_id
_entity_poly.type
_entity_poly.pdbx_seq_one_letter_code
_entity_poly.pdbx_strand_id
1 'polypeptide(L)'
;ELTSTAPDVNRVKSEVYVTAAAINGLVLSYLQALEASSTSINGLQVNTALRQNALLEEMLALCLCIVLEVDVADSLTTLQIQMDLFSESHDGLLSGLNFVGLPSSVNMCILRDMGSVSDLWSPFKLDLQEITFAGEVSDASESVVVSAHPALVAVMDTAAQGYLTSPTG
;
A
#
# COMPACT_ATOMS: atom_id res chain seq x y z
N GLU A 1 -7.06 -30.34 -28.75
CA GLU A 1 -6.88 -30.58 -27.30
C GLU A 1 -6.25 -29.33 -26.70
N LEU A 2 -6.98 -28.66 -25.81
CA LEU A 2 -6.60 -27.41 -25.14
C LEU A 2 -6.48 -27.70 -23.65
N THR A 3 -5.28 -27.97 -23.14
CA THR A 3 -4.97 -27.90 -21.69
C THR A 3 -3.45 -27.95 -21.48
N SER A 4 -2.76 -26.81 -21.37
CA SER A 4 -1.45 -26.71 -20.68
C SER A 4 -0.93 -25.26 -20.56
N THR A 5 -1.70 -24.36 -19.96
CA THR A 5 -1.17 -23.04 -19.54
C THR A 5 -1.83 -22.56 -18.25
N ALA A 6 -2.18 -23.47 -17.34
CA ALA A 6 -2.53 -23.04 -15.99
C ALA A 6 -1.25 -22.52 -15.31
N PRO A 7 -1.23 -21.27 -14.79
CA PRO A 7 -0.10 -20.77 -14.02
C PRO A 7 0.20 -21.71 -12.87
N ASP A 8 1.49 -21.97 -12.59
CA ASP A 8 1.88 -22.69 -11.39
C ASP A 8 1.62 -21.79 -10.19
N VAL A 9 0.45 -21.99 -9.57
CA VAL A 9 -0.07 -21.22 -8.45
C VAL A 9 0.92 -21.16 -7.28
N ASN A 10 1.72 -22.22 -7.05
CA ASN A 10 2.74 -22.22 -6.00
C ASN A 10 3.94 -21.33 -6.35
N ARG A 11 4.29 -21.26 -7.64
CA ARG A 11 5.34 -20.35 -8.12
C ARG A 11 4.91 -18.90 -8.01
N VAL A 12 3.68 -18.59 -8.42
CA VAL A 12 3.10 -17.24 -8.31
C VAL A 12 3.05 -16.80 -6.85
N LYS A 13 2.60 -17.67 -5.94
CA LYS A 13 2.62 -17.44 -4.50
C LYS A 13 4.01 -17.07 -4.00
N SER A 14 5.03 -17.85 -4.36
CA SER A 14 6.42 -17.59 -3.96
C SER A 14 6.95 -16.25 -4.48
N GLU A 15 6.69 -15.92 -5.74
CA GLU A 15 7.15 -14.68 -6.37
C GLU A 15 6.50 -13.44 -5.74
N VAL A 16 5.21 -13.54 -5.41
CA VAL A 16 4.45 -12.48 -4.71
C VAL A 16 5.02 -12.21 -3.32
N TYR A 17 5.24 -13.26 -2.50
CA TYR A 17 5.82 -13.08 -1.17
C TYR A 17 7.24 -12.53 -1.20
N VAL A 18 8.06 -12.97 -2.17
CA VAL A 18 9.43 -12.46 -2.34
C VAL A 18 9.42 -10.98 -2.71
N THR A 19 8.51 -10.55 -3.59
CA THR A 19 8.36 -9.15 -3.98
C THR A 19 7.93 -8.28 -2.81
N ALA A 20 6.93 -8.70 -2.02
CA ALA A 20 6.50 -7.98 -0.82
C ALA A 20 7.63 -7.86 0.23
N ALA A 21 8.37 -8.95 0.46
CA ALA A 21 9.52 -8.93 1.37
C ALA A 21 10.65 -8.00 0.89
N ALA A 22 10.91 -7.96 -0.43
CA ALA A 22 11.91 -7.09 -1.02
C ALA A 22 11.54 -5.60 -0.87
N ILE A 23 10.25 -5.24 -1.06
CA ILE A 23 9.75 -3.88 -0.86
C ILE A 23 9.95 -3.46 0.61
N ASN A 24 9.55 -4.30 1.56
CA ASN A 24 9.75 -4.05 3.00
C ASN A 24 11.25 -3.89 3.35
N GLY A 25 12.12 -4.70 2.74
CA GLY A 25 13.58 -4.58 2.90
C GLY A 25 14.14 -3.26 2.36
N LEU A 26 13.62 -2.77 1.23
CA LEU A 26 14.03 -1.50 0.63
C LEU A 26 13.66 -0.32 1.52
N VAL A 27 12.45 -0.31 2.09
CA VAL A 27 12.01 0.70 3.08
C VAL A 27 12.95 0.72 4.29
N LEU A 28 13.29 -0.46 4.85
CA LEU A 28 14.21 -0.54 5.99
C LEU A 28 15.62 0.00 5.68
N SER A 29 16.15 -0.32 4.50
CA SER A 29 17.46 0.19 4.06
C SER A 29 17.46 1.71 3.91
N TYR A 30 16.32 2.27 3.53
CA TYR A 30 16.14 3.71 3.37
C TYR A 30 16.09 4.43 4.73
N LEU A 31 15.41 3.86 5.72
CA LEU A 31 15.39 4.40 7.09
C LEU A 31 16.79 4.46 7.70
N GLN A 32 17.60 3.41 7.50
CA GLN A 32 19.00 3.39 7.92
C GLN A 32 19.82 4.51 7.27
N ALA A 33 19.56 4.81 6.00
CA ALA A 33 20.23 5.90 5.28
C ALA A 33 19.79 7.29 5.80
N LEU A 34 18.51 7.46 6.17
CA LEU A 34 18.01 8.70 6.74
C LEU A 34 18.55 8.98 8.14
N GLU A 35 18.60 7.97 9.01
CA GLU A 35 19.21 8.09 10.35
C GLU A 35 20.68 8.51 10.28
N ALA A 36 21.38 8.13 9.21
CA ALA A 36 22.76 8.53 8.95
C ALA A 36 22.90 9.97 8.39
N SER A 37 21.82 10.57 7.87
CA SER A 37 21.81 11.92 7.31
C SER A 37 21.37 12.94 8.38
N SER A 38 22.17 13.97 8.63
CA SER A 38 21.89 15.01 9.66
C SER A 38 20.80 16.02 9.25
N THR A 39 19.75 15.55 8.57
CA THR A 39 18.66 16.35 8.00
C THR A 39 17.50 16.41 9.00
N SER A 40 16.77 17.53 9.09
CA SER A 40 15.59 17.69 9.94
C SER A 40 14.35 16.98 9.35
N ILE A 41 14.49 15.70 9.02
CA ILE A 41 13.44 14.86 8.46
C ILE A 41 12.85 14.02 9.59
N ASN A 42 11.53 14.01 9.70
CA ASN A 42 10.84 13.12 10.63
C ASN A 42 10.84 11.69 10.06
N GLY A 43 11.75 10.84 10.55
CA GLY A 43 11.88 9.45 10.10
C GLY A 43 10.62 8.60 10.26
N LEU A 44 9.76 8.93 11.24
CA LEU A 44 8.49 8.24 11.42
C LEU A 44 7.48 8.60 10.32
N GLN A 45 7.35 9.87 9.95
CA GLN A 45 6.50 10.28 8.81
C GLN A 45 6.98 9.64 7.51
N VAL A 46 8.30 9.63 7.26
CA VAL A 46 8.87 8.97 6.09
C VAL A 46 8.54 7.48 6.07
N ASN A 47 8.78 6.78 7.18
CA ASN A 47 8.50 5.34 7.28
C ASN A 47 7.03 5.06 6.99
N THR A 48 6.13 5.80 7.65
CA THR A 48 4.69 5.62 7.49
C THR A 48 4.26 5.85 6.03
N ALA A 49 4.79 6.90 5.38
CA ALA A 49 4.50 7.19 3.98
C ALA A 49 5.03 6.13 3.02
N LEU A 50 6.30 5.72 3.15
CA LEU A 50 6.88 4.67 2.30
C LEU A 50 6.17 3.32 2.46
N ARG A 51 5.75 3.01 3.70
CA ARG A 51 4.99 1.78 3.97
C ARG A 51 3.63 1.76 3.28
N GLN A 52 3.02 2.90 2.96
CA GLN A 52 1.77 2.93 2.19
C GLN A 52 1.93 2.26 0.82
N ASN A 53 3.06 2.45 0.12
CA ASN A 53 3.32 1.75 -1.15
C ASN A 53 3.39 0.23 -0.96
N ALA A 54 4.06 -0.22 0.10
CA ALA A 54 4.13 -1.65 0.43
C ALA A 54 2.73 -2.23 0.70
N LEU A 55 1.89 -1.51 1.44
CA LEU A 55 0.51 -1.92 1.73
C LEU A 55 -0.32 -2.06 0.45
N LEU A 56 -0.21 -1.13 -0.50
CA LEU A 56 -0.90 -1.20 -1.78
C LEU A 56 -0.51 -2.48 -2.54
N GLU A 57 0.79 -2.73 -2.67
CA GLU A 57 1.28 -3.92 -3.39
C GLU A 57 0.88 -5.23 -2.68
N GLU A 58 0.91 -5.25 -1.35
CA GLU A 58 0.42 -6.37 -0.55
C GLU A 58 -1.09 -6.60 -0.76
N MET A 59 -1.90 -5.54 -0.84
CA MET A 59 -3.34 -5.67 -1.12
C MET A 59 -3.62 -6.24 -2.53
N LEU A 60 -2.89 -5.79 -3.56
CA LEU A 60 -3.00 -6.36 -4.90
C LEU A 60 -2.63 -7.85 -4.91
N ALA A 61 -1.53 -8.20 -4.24
CA ALA A 61 -1.09 -9.57 -4.07
C ALA A 61 -2.15 -10.47 -3.41
N LEU A 62 -2.82 -9.98 -2.36
CA LEU A 62 -3.90 -10.70 -1.68
C LEU A 62 -5.12 -10.90 -2.58
N CYS A 63 -5.47 -9.91 -3.41
CA CYS A 63 -6.53 -10.06 -4.41
C CYS A 63 -6.19 -11.16 -5.42
N LEU A 64 -4.94 -11.23 -5.89
CA LEU A 64 -4.48 -12.29 -6.79
C LEU A 64 -4.51 -13.67 -6.12
N CYS A 65 -4.16 -13.77 -4.84
CA CYS A 65 -4.31 -15.01 -4.09
C CYS A 65 -5.79 -15.47 -4.05
N ILE A 66 -6.74 -14.55 -3.86
CA ILE A 66 -8.17 -14.86 -3.87
C ILE A 66 -8.61 -15.36 -5.26
N VAL A 67 -8.22 -14.66 -6.33
CA VAL A 67 -8.51 -15.07 -7.74
C VAL A 67 -7.98 -16.47 -8.04
N LEU A 68 -6.79 -16.79 -7.53
CA LEU A 68 -6.14 -18.09 -7.74
C LEU A 68 -6.61 -19.18 -6.76
N GLU A 69 -7.62 -18.89 -5.93
CA GLU A 69 -8.15 -19.79 -4.89
C GLU A 69 -7.09 -20.26 -3.87
N VAL A 70 -6.10 -19.42 -3.58
CA VAL A 70 -5.01 -19.68 -2.62
C VAL A 70 -5.28 -19.01 -1.30
N ASP A 71 -5.32 -19.79 -0.22
CA ASP A 71 -5.46 -19.30 1.16
C ASP A 71 -6.53 -18.20 1.27
N VAL A 72 -7.68 -18.39 0.61
CA VAL A 72 -8.70 -17.35 0.39
C VAL A 72 -9.15 -16.71 1.72
N ALA A 73 -9.41 -17.52 2.74
CA ALA A 73 -9.86 -17.02 4.04
C ALA A 73 -8.81 -16.13 4.73
N ASP A 74 -7.53 -16.55 4.70
CA ASP A 74 -6.43 -15.77 5.26
C ASP A 74 -6.18 -14.50 4.42
N SER A 75 -6.33 -14.61 3.10
CA SER A 75 -6.17 -13.49 2.17
C SER A 75 -7.24 -12.42 2.37
N LEU A 76 -8.51 -12.80 2.51
CA LEU A 76 -9.62 -11.88 2.82
C LEU A 76 -9.42 -11.19 4.17
N THR A 77 -9.04 -11.96 5.20
CA THR A 77 -8.79 -11.42 6.55
C THR A 77 -7.63 -10.42 6.53
N THR A 78 -6.54 -10.79 5.86
CA THR A 78 -5.36 -9.93 5.75
C THR A 78 -5.66 -8.69 4.91
N LEU A 79 -6.44 -8.83 3.82
CA LEU A 79 -6.83 -7.71 2.97
C LEU A 79 -7.57 -6.64 3.78
N GLN A 80 -8.53 -7.05 4.62
CA GLN A 80 -9.23 -6.13 5.51
C GLN A 80 -8.28 -5.40 6.46
N ILE A 81 -7.35 -6.13 7.09
CA ILE A 81 -6.35 -5.54 8.00
C ILE A 81 -5.48 -4.51 7.28
N GLN A 82 -5.03 -4.81 6.05
CA GLN A 82 -4.18 -3.89 5.28
C GLN A 82 -4.95 -2.65 4.82
N MET A 83 -6.22 -2.77 4.42
CA MET A 83 -7.07 -1.62 4.09
C MET A 83 -7.23 -0.67 5.27
N ASP A 84 -7.45 -1.23 6.47
CA ASP A 84 -7.59 -0.44 7.68
C ASP A 84 -6.26 0.22 8.06
N LEU A 85 -5.16 -0.52 8.01
CA LEU A 85 -3.82 0.01 8.28
C LEU A 85 -3.41 1.12 7.30
N PHE A 86 -3.74 0.98 6.01
CA PHE A 86 -3.52 2.05 5.03
C PHE A 86 -4.34 3.28 5.38
N SER A 87 -5.65 3.12 5.62
CA SER A 87 -6.55 4.24 5.93
C SER A 87 -6.10 4.99 7.19
N GLU A 88 -5.81 4.27 8.27
CA GLU A 88 -5.39 4.86 9.54
C GLU A 88 -4.03 5.55 9.45
N SER A 89 -3.09 4.96 8.69
CA SER A 89 -1.77 5.56 8.47
C SER A 89 -1.85 6.81 7.60
N HIS A 90 -2.68 6.79 6.56
CA HIS A 90 -2.95 7.92 5.69
C HIS A 90 -3.56 9.10 6.47
N ASP A 91 -4.60 8.82 7.26
CA ASP A 91 -5.21 9.82 8.14
C ASP A 91 -4.20 10.32 9.18
N GLY A 92 -3.39 9.42 9.75
CA GLY A 92 -2.32 9.76 10.67
C GLY A 92 -1.26 10.68 10.10
N LEU A 93 -0.89 10.52 8.82
CA LEU A 93 0.01 11.44 8.13
C LEU A 93 -0.62 12.82 7.94
N LEU A 94 -1.93 12.91 7.70
CA LEU A 94 -2.66 14.16 7.53
C LEU A 94 -2.87 14.90 8.85
N SER A 95 -3.46 14.23 9.85
CA SER A 95 -3.89 14.85 11.11
C SER A 95 -2.90 14.70 12.26
N GLY A 96 -1.89 13.85 12.12
CA GLY A 96 -1.01 13.43 13.22
C GLY A 96 -1.67 12.40 14.13
N LEU A 97 -0.83 11.62 14.83
CA LEU A 97 -1.21 10.67 15.87
C LEU A 97 -0.26 10.83 17.07
N ASN A 98 -0.66 11.69 18.02
CA ASN A 98 0.18 12.08 19.16
C ASN A 98 0.62 10.90 20.04
N PHE A 99 -0.20 9.85 20.16
CA PHE A 99 0.12 8.72 21.04
C PHE A 99 1.28 7.85 20.51
N VAL A 100 1.54 7.86 19.20
CA VAL A 100 2.70 7.21 18.56
C VAL A 100 3.78 8.20 18.16
N GLY A 101 3.61 9.49 18.49
CA GLY A 101 4.57 10.55 18.15
C GLY A 101 4.64 10.87 16.65
N LEU A 102 3.62 10.52 15.87
CA LEU A 102 3.52 10.89 14.46
C LEU A 102 2.96 12.32 14.36
N PRO A 103 3.75 13.33 13.92
CA PRO A 103 3.21 14.67 13.75
C PRO A 103 2.35 14.76 12.49
N SER A 104 1.44 15.75 12.48
CA SER A 104 0.67 16.10 11.29
C SER A 104 1.56 16.67 10.19
N SER A 105 1.19 16.45 8.93
CA SER A 105 1.87 17.09 7.80
C SER A 105 1.46 18.55 7.67
N VAL A 106 2.45 19.45 7.58
CA VAL A 106 2.22 20.90 7.46
C VAL A 106 2.65 21.47 6.10
N ASN A 107 3.42 20.69 5.33
CA ASN A 107 3.87 21.10 4.01
C ASN A 107 2.71 21.03 3.01
N MET A 108 2.36 22.17 2.41
CA MET A 108 1.23 22.28 1.49
C MET A 108 1.36 21.43 0.22
N CYS A 109 2.58 21.21 -0.28
CA CYS A 109 2.80 20.33 -1.43
C CYS A 109 2.52 18.87 -1.06
N ILE A 110 3.06 18.42 0.08
CA ILE A 110 2.79 17.07 0.60
C ILE A 110 1.29 16.88 0.84
N LEU A 111 0.63 17.84 1.48
CA LEU A 111 -0.82 17.77 1.74
C LEU A 111 -1.65 17.69 0.46
N ARG A 112 -1.27 18.43 -0.59
CA ARG A 112 -1.92 18.34 -1.91
C ARG A 112 -1.74 16.95 -2.52
N ASP A 113 -0.54 16.40 -2.47
CA ASP A 113 -0.24 15.10 -3.06
C ASP A 113 -0.95 13.98 -2.27
N MET A 114 -1.00 14.07 -0.94
CA MET A 114 -1.83 13.21 -0.09
C MET A 114 -3.34 13.37 -0.35
N GLY A 115 -3.81 14.55 -0.75
CA GLY A 115 -5.18 14.73 -1.23
C GLY A 115 -5.46 13.92 -2.50
N SER A 116 -4.49 13.85 -3.42
CA SER A 116 -4.61 13.00 -4.62
C SER A 116 -4.63 11.51 -4.26
N VAL A 117 -3.89 11.11 -3.23
CA VAL A 117 -3.96 9.75 -2.65
C VAL A 117 -5.37 9.50 -2.10
N SER A 118 -5.96 10.41 -1.32
CA SER A 118 -7.33 10.27 -0.82
C SER A 118 -8.37 10.10 -1.93
N ASP A 119 -8.24 10.87 -3.01
CA ASP A 119 -9.17 10.84 -4.14
C ASP A 119 -9.16 9.50 -4.87
N LEU A 120 -7.99 8.86 -5.00
CA LEU A 120 -7.84 7.54 -5.62
C LEU A 120 -8.09 6.39 -4.64
N TRP A 121 -7.73 6.55 -3.37
CA TRP A 121 -7.93 5.53 -2.34
C TRP A 121 -9.41 5.30 -2.04
N SER A 122 -10.21 6.37 -1.99
CA SER A 122 -11.64 6.26 -1.63
C SER A 122 -12.43 5.29 -2.52
N PRO A 123 -12.42 5.40 -3.87
CA PRO A 123 -13.07 4.43 -4.73
C PRO A 123 -12.40 3.06 -4.68
N PHE A 124 -11.07 3.00 -4.69
CA PHE A 124 -10.33 1.74 -4.65
C PHE A 124 -10.65 0.91 -3.40
N LYS A 125 -10.77 1.57 -2.24
CA LYS A 125 -11.20 0.94 -0.98
C LYS A 125 -12.59 0.33 -1.09
N LEU A 126 -13.53 1.00 -1.77
CA LEU A 126 -14.88 0.46 -1.97
C LEU A 126 -14.83 -0.82 -2.82
N ASP A 127 -14.01 -0.84 -3.87
CA ASP A 127 -13.83 -2.02 -4.73
C ASP A 127 -13.25 -3.21 -3.91
N LEU A 128 -12.27 -2.94 -3.05
CA LEU A 128 -11.72 -3.95 -2.15
C LEU A 128 -12.73 -4.41 -1.08
N GLN A 129 -13.58 -3.52 -0.58
CA GLN A 129 -14.66 -3.87 0.36
C GLN A 129 -15.73 -4.73 -0.28
N GLU A 130 -16.01 -4.54 -1.58
CA GLU A 130 -16.90 -5.44 -2.33
C GLU A 130 -16.31 -6.85 -2.38
N ILE A 131 -15.00 -6.98 -2.64
CA ILE A 131 -14.30 -8.27 -2.62
C ILE A 131 -14.37 -8.91 -1.22
N THR A 132 -14.09 -8.17 -0.15
CA THR A 132 -14.13 -8.73 1.21
C THR A 132 -15.54 -9.13 1.63
N PHE A 133 -16.56 -8.39 1.17
CA PHE A 133 -17.97 -8.71 1.43
C PHE A 133 -18.45 -9.92 0.63
N ALA A 134 -18.09 -10.01 -0.65
CA ALA A 134 -18.46 -11.13 -1.53
C ALA A 134 -17.72 -12.41 -1.13
N GLY A 135 -16.50 -12.28 -0.61
CA GLY A 135 -15.62 -13.42 -0.30
C GLY A 135 -14.94 -14.02 -1.52
N GLU A 136 -15.04 -13.35 -2.67
CA GLU A 136 -14.46 -13.75 -3.95
C GLU A 136 -14.09 -12.51 -4.77
N VAL A 137 -13.23 -12.68 -5.77
CA VAL A 137 -12.92 -11.64 -6.75
C VAL A 137 -13.58 -12.02 -8.06
N SER A 138 -14.56 -11.22 -8.50
CA SER A 138 -15.17 -11.39 -9.82
C SER A 138 -14.24 -10.84 -10.93
N ASP A 139 -14.43 -11.28 -12.18
CA ASP A 139 -13.70 -10.73 -13.34
C ASP A 139 -13.81 -9.19 -13.43
N ALA A 140 -14.96 -8.63 -13.03
CA ALA A 140 -15.19 -7.20 -13.01
C ALA A 140 -14.36 -6.53 -11.90
N SER A 141 -14.38 -7.08 -10.70
CA SER A 141 -13.61 -6.58 -9.55
C SER A 141 -12.10 -6.70 -9.78
N GLU A 142 -11.64 -7.80 -10.39
CA GLU A 142 -10.23 -7.99 -10.79
C GLU A 142 -9.78 -6.89 -11.75
N SER A 143 -10.54 -6.67 -12.84
CA SER A 143 -10.20 -5.65 -13.83
C SER A 143 -10.14 -4.25 -13.22
N VAL A 144 -11.05 -3.93 -12.30
CA VAL A 144 -11.07 -2.62 -11.63
C VAL A 144 -9.84 -2.47 -10.74
N VAL A 145 -9.56 -3.42 -9.85
CA VAL A 145 -8.42 -3.37 -8.92
C VAL A 145 -7.10 -3.29 -9.67
N VAL A 146 -6.88 -4.15 -10.68
CA VAL A 146 -5.64 -4.16 -11.47
C VAL A 146 -5.44 -2.86 -12.25
N SER A 147 -6.51 -2.23 -12.73
CA SER A 147 -6.42 -0.98 -13.50
C SER A 147 -6.20 0.26 -12.63
N ALA A 148 -6.77 0.29 -11.42
CA ALA A 148 -6.68 1.42 -10.49
C ALA A 148 -5.34 1.45 -9.73
N HIS A 149 -4.80 0.27 -9.42
CA HIS A 149 -3.60 0.11 -8.57
C HIS A 149 -2.38 0.93 -9.02
N PRO A 150 -1.95 0.92 -10.31
CA PRO A 150 -0.75 1.65 -10.72
C PRO A 150 -0.85 3.16 -10.53
N ALA A 151 -2.04 3.74 -10.75
CA ALA A 151 -2.26 5.17 -10.56
C ALA A 151 -2.19 5.55 -9.08
N LEU A 152 -2.76 4.72 -8.21
CA LEU A 152 -2.73 4.92 -6.76
C LEU A 152 -1.30 4.80 -6.20
N VAL A 153 -0.54 3.78 -6.61
CA VAL A 153 0.88 3.66 -6.24
C VAL A 153 1.68 4.86 -6.72
N ALA A 154 1.45 5.36 -7.94
CA ALA A 154 2.20 6.51 -8.47
C ALA A 154 1.97 7.80 -7.67
N VAL A 155 0.72 8.09 -7.27
CA VAL A 155 0.44 9.28 -6.43
C VAL A 155 0.96 9.11 -5.01
N MET A 156 0.93 7.88 -4.47
CA MET A 156 1.46 7.60 -3.13
C MET A 156 2.99 7.69 -3.11
N ASP A 157 3.68 7.21 -4.15
CA ASP A 157 5.13 7.37 -4.30
C ASP A 157 5.54 8.84 -4.41
N THR A 158 4.78 9.63 -5.18
CA THR A 158 4.98 11.08 -5.26
C THR A 158 4.86 11.75 -3.88
N ALA A 159 3.79 11.42 -3.13
CA ALA A 159 3.57 11.96 -1.79
C ALA A 159 4.67 11.52 -0.81
N ALA A 160 5.06 10.23 -0.83
CA ALA A 160 6.13 9.68 -0.01
C ALA A 160 7.47 10.37 -0.28
N GLN A 161 7.80 10.64 -1.55
CA GLN A 161 9.00 11.39 -1.93
C GLN A 161 8.99 12.84 -1.42
N GLY A 162 7.82 13.44 -1.25
CA GLY A 162 7.66 14.73 -0.58
C GLY A 162 8.19 14.74 0.85
N TYR A 163 7.95 13.69 1.63
CA TYR A 163 8.48 13.53 2.99
C TYR A 163 10.00 13.31 3.02
N LEU A 164 10.59 12.81 1.94
CA LEU A 164 12.03 12.60 1.82
C LEU A 164 12.81 13.89 1.57
N THR A 165 12.16 14.84 0.89
CA THR A 165 12.85 15.99 0.28
C THR A 165 12.49 17.31 0.94
N SER A 166 11.46 17.34 1.78
CA SER A 166 11.01 18.56 2.48
C SER A 166 11.38 18.52 3.96
N PRO A 167 11.94 19.60 4.54
CA PRO A 167 12.08 19.73 5.98
C PRO A 167 10.70 19.64 6.64
N THR A 168 10.52 18.68 7.54
CA THR A 168 9.33 18.59 8.39
C THR A 168 9.53 19.62 9.51
N GLY A 169 8.96 20.81 9.32
CA GLY A 169 9.10 21.96 10.23
C GLY A 169 8.54 21.69 11.61
#